data_AF-A0A504J9Q6-F1
#
_entry.id   AF-A0A504J9Q6-F1
#
_cell.length_a   1.000
_cell.length_b   1.000
_cell.length_c   1.000
_cell.angle_alpha   90.00
_cell.angle_beta   90.00
_cell.angle_gamma   90.00
#
_symmetry.space_group_name_H-M   'P 1'
#
loop_
_entity.id
_entity.type
_entity.pdbx_description
1 polymer ?
#
loop_
_entity_poly.entity_id
_entity_poly.type
_entity_poly.pdbx_seq_one_letter_code
_entity_poly.pdbx_strand_id
1 'polypeptide(L)' 'MKNTQDTIKKEQKRRFKAFVKALEQISSRYGVAIDTIEAAYVLDAPLKITYELDEDSGALASVFIGKETFI' A
#
# COMPACT_ATOMS: atom_id res chain seq x y z
N MET A 1 -29.51 -3.46 12.16
CA MET A 1 -28.07 -3.44 12.53
C MET A 1 -27.27 -3.48 11.24
N LYS A 2 -26.35 -2.53 11.00
CA LYS A 2 -25.48 -2.58 9.81
C LYS A 2 -24.48 -3.72 9.99
N ASN A 3 -24.36 -4.56 8.97
CA ASN A 3 -23.49 -5.73 8.99
C ASN A 3 -22.03 -5.26 9.14
N THR A 4 -21.32 -5.74 10.18
CA THR A 4 -19.95 -5.29 10.50
C THR A 4 -19.00 -5.51 9.33
N GLN A 5 -19.18 -6.59 8.56
CA GLN A 5 -18.43 -6.88 7.34
C GLN A 5 -18.61 -5.83 6.24
N ASP A 6 -19.80 -5.26 6.08
CA ASP A 6 -20.06 -4.22 5.07
C ASP A 6 -19.37 -2.90 5.42
N THR A 7 -19.18 -2.65 6.71
CA THR A 7 -18.48 -1.46 7.20
C THR A 7 -16.98 -1.57 6.97
N ILE A 8 -16.40 -2.74 7.22
CA ILE A 8 -14.98 -3.04 6.96
C ILE A 8 -14.65 -2.89 5.47
N LYS A 9 -15.45 -3.49 4.58
CA LYS A 9 -15.25 -3.37 3.12
C LYS A 9 -15.32 -1.93 2.62
N LYS A 10 -16.24 -1.12 3.16
CA LYS A 10 -16.37 0.30 2.79
C LYS A 10 -15.14 1.12 3.21
N GLU A 11 -14.63 0.86 4.41
CA GLU A 11 -13.47 1.56 4.93
C GLU A 11 -12.18 1.18 4.17
N GLN A 12 -11.97 -0.11 3.89
CA GLN A 12 -10.86 -0.57 3.04
C GLN A 12 -10.87 0.11 1.66
N LYS A 13 -12.05 0.20 1.02
CA LYS A 13 -12.22 0.91 -0.27
C LYS A 13 -11.89 2.39 -0.16
N ARG A 14 -12.28 3.06 0.93
CA ARG A 14 -11.98 4.48 1.17
C ARG A 14 -10.47 4.70 1.30
N ARG A 15 -9.79 3.85 2.10
CA ARG A 15 -8.34 3.90 2.29
C ARG A 15 -7.57 3.63 1.00
N PHE A 16 -7.99 2.63 0.22
CA PHE A 16 -7.36 2.32 -1.06
C PHE A 16 -7.47 3.49 -2.05
N LYS A 17 -8.63 4.15 -2.15
CA LYS A 17 -8.78 5.36 -2.98
C LYS A 17 -7.87 6.50 -2.54
N ALA A 18 -7.74 6.73 -1.23
CA ALA A 18 -6.86 7.77 -0.71
C ALA A 18 -5.38 7.44 -1.02
N PHE A 19 -5.00 6.17 -0.92
CA PHE A 19 -3.67 5.68 -1.27
C PHE A 19 -3.35 5.90 -2.76
N VAL A 20 -4.24 5.48 -3.68
CA VAL A 20 -4.05 5.69 -5.12
C VAL A 20 -3.90 7.18 -5.45
N LYS A 21 -4.74 8.05 -4.86
CA LYS A 21 -4.63 9.51 -5.06
C LYS A 21 -3.29 10.08 -4.57
N ALA A 22 -2.75 9.56 -3.47
CA ALA A 22 -1.43 9.96 -2.98
C ALA A 22 -0.31 9.48 -3.92
N LEU A 23 -0.42 8.26 -4.46
CA LEU A 23 0.52 7.75 -5.46
C LEU A 23 0.52 8.60 -6.73
N GLU A 24 -0.65 8.99 -7.25
CA GLU A 24 -0.77 9.89 -8.41
C GLU A 24 -0.06 11.23 -8.19
N GLN A 25 -0.20 11.81 -6.99
CA GLN A 25 0.47 13.05 -6.62
C GLN A 25 1.99 12.89 -6.56
N ILE A 26 2.48 11.79 -5.99
CA ILE A 26 3.92 11.48 -5.92
C ILE A 26 4.47 11.23 -7.32
N SER A 27 3.80 10.38 -8.11
CA SER A 27 4.12 10.08 -9.50
C SER A 27 4.28 11.37 -10.32
N SER A 28 3.29 12.25 -10.26
CA SER A 28 3.31 13.54 -10.95
C SER A 28 4.44 14.45 -10.47
N ARG A 29 4.71 14.49 -9.16
CA ARG A 29 5.74 15.34 -8.57
C ARG A 29 7.15 14.94 -9.00
N TYR A 30 7.42 13.65 -9.15
CA TYR A 30 8.75 13.12 -9.48
C TYR A 30 8.91 12.72 -10.94
N GLY A 31 7.86 12.83 -11.76
CA GLY A 31 7.91 12.44 -13.17
C GLY A 31 8.05 10.94 -13.38
N VAL A 32 7.55 10.13 -12.44
CA VAL A 32 7.65 8.65 -12.48
C VAL A 32 6.27 8.09 -12.81
N ALA A 33 6.15 7.31 -13.88
CA ALA A 33 4.90 6.62 -14.19
C ALA A 33 4.76 5.33 -13.35
N ILE A 34 3.59 5.10 -12.78
CA ILE A 34 3.22 3.84 -12.14
C ILE A 34 2.32 3.10 -13.14
N ASP A 35 2.85 2.07 -13.79
CA ASP A 35 2.15 1.33 -14.85
C ASP A 35 1.10 0.36 -14.27
N THR A 36 1.48 -0.43 -13.26
CA THR A 36 0.59 -1.40 -12.63
C THR A 36 0.75 -1.46 -11.11
N ILE A 37 -0.34 -1.79 -10.42
CA ILE A 37 -0.35 -2.21 -9.01
C ILE A 37 -0.85 -3.66 -9.00
N GLU A 38 0.06 -4.63 -8.92
CA GLU A 38 -0.27 -6.06 -9.08
C GLU A 38 -1.04 -6.64 -7.89
N ALA A 39 -0.64 -6.34 -6.65
CA ALA A 39 -1.32 -6.80 -5.45
C ALA A 39 -1.23 -5.75 -4.32
N ALA A 40 -2.37 -5.13 -4.00
CA ALA A 40 -2.46 -4.21 -2.86
C ALA A 40 -3.16 -4.88 -1.68
N TYR A 41 -2.40 -5.15 -0.61
CA TYR A 41 -2.95 -5.62 0.65
C TYR A 41 -3.37 -4.43 1.52
N VAL A 42 -4.66 -4.28 1.79
CA VAL A 42 -5.16 -3.26 2.72
C VAL A 42 -5.13 -3.84 4.13
N LEU A 43 -4.06 -3.51 4.86
CA LEU A 43 -3.82 -3.99 6.22
C LEU A 43 -4.78 -3.35 7.22
N ASP A 44 -5.17 -4.10 8.25
CA ASP A 44 -6.07 -3.61 9.31
C ASP A 44 -5.43 -2.52 10.17
N ALA A 45 -4.10 -2.52 10.29
CA ALA A 45 -3.33 -1.50 10.98
C ALA A 45 -2.18 -0.95 10.10
N PRO A 46 -1.71 0.28 10.34
CA PRO A 46 -0.51 0.80 9.70
C PRO A 46 0.70 -0.05 10.05
N LEU A 47 1.43 -0.54 9.05
CA LEU A 47 2.73 -1.18 9.23
C LEU A 47 3.84 -0.22 8.83
N LYS A 48 4.99 -0.32 9.51
CA LYS A 48 6.21 0.35 9.08
C LYS A 48 6.83 -0.47 7.96
N ILE A 49 6.87 0.11 6.76
CA ILE A 49 7.56 -0.48 5.60
C ILE A 49 8.89 0.24 5.45
N THR A 50 9.98 -0.51 5.41
CA THR A 50 11.31 0.01 5.04
C THR A 50 11.66 -0.49 3.64
N TYR A 51 12.53 0.21 2.94
CA TYR A 51 12.94 -0.16 1.58
C TYR A 51 14.46 -0.17 1.51
N GLU A 52 14.99 -1.20 0.89
CA GLU A 52 16.40 -1.32 0.57
C GLU A 52 16.57 -1.21 -0.94
N LEU A 53 17.53 -0.40 -1.38
CA LEU A 53 17.88 -0.30 -2.79
C LEU A 53 18.78 -1.48 -3.14
N ASP A 54 18.35 -2.27 -4.11
CA ASP A 54 19.23 -3.20 -4.79
C ASP A 54 20.07 -2.40 -5.80
N GLU A 55 21.37 -2.27 -5.53
CA GLU A 55 22.30 -1.49 -6.35
C GLU A 55 22.50 -2.09 -7.75
N ASP A 56 22.27 -3.40 -7.93
CA ASP A 56 22.49 -4.09 -9.20
C ASP A 56 21.30 -3.94 -10.15
N SER A 57 20.08 -3.95 -9.61
CA SER A 57 18.84 -3.86 -10.41
C SER A 57 18.20 -2.47 -10.39
N GLY A 58 18.59 -1.61 -9.44
CA GLY A 58 17.93 -0.35 -9.16
C GLY A 58 16.51 -0.51 -8.56
N ALA A 59 16.11 -1.74 -8.22
CA ALA A 59 14.82 -2.02 -7.63
C ALA A 59 14.82 -1.68 -6.13
N LEU A 60 13.66 -1.25 -5.62
CA LEU A 60 13.43 -1.12 -4.18
C LEU A 60 12.78 -2.40 -3.66
N ALA A 61 13.52 -3.15 -2.84
CA ALA A 61 12.97 -4.29 -2.12
C ALA A 61 12.30 -3.81 -0.84
N SER A 62 11.01 -4.10 -0.67
CA SER A 62 10.28 -3.77 0.56
C SER A 62 10.60 -4.77 1.67
N VAL A 63 11.10 -4.26 2.79
CA VAL A 63 11.37 -5.01 4.03
C VAL A 63 10.28 -4.70 5.03
N PHE A 64 9.58 -5.73 5.49
CA PHE A 64 8.54 -5.63 6.51
C PHE A 64 9.15 -5.87 7.89
N ILE A 65 9.29 -4.82 8.70
CA ILE A 65 9.76 -4.97 10.10
C ILE A 65 8.54 -4.92 11.03
N GLY A 66 8.02 -6.10 11.41
CA GLY A 66 6.92 -6.28 12.36
C GLY A 66 6.71 -7.75 12.70
N LYS A 67 6.12 -8.05 13.87
CA LYS A 67 5.70 -9.43 14.20
C LYS A 67 4.63 -9.85 13.21
N GLU A 68 4.96 -10.75 12.29
CA GLU A 68 3.99 -11.36 11.39
C GLU A 68 2.88 -12.02 12.19
N THR A 69 1.65 -11.55 12.01
CA THR A 69 0.46 -12.35 12.32
C THR A 69 -0.36 -12.35 11.04
N PHE A 70 -0.22 -13.43 10.27
CA PHE A 70 -1.15 -13.73 9.19
C PHE A 70 -2.46 -14.20 9.83
N ILE A 71 -3.59 -13.62 9.43
CA ILE A 71 -4.93 -14.12 9.77
C ILE A 71 -5.46 -14.86 8.56
#